data_AF-A0A016VY52-F1
#
_entry.id   AF-A0A016VY52-F1
#
_cell.length_a   1.000
_cell.length_b   1.000
_cell.length_c   1.000
_cell.angle_alpha   90.00
_cell.angle_beta   90.00
_cell.angle_gamma   90.00
#
_symmetry.space_group_name_H-M   'P 1'
#
loop_
_entity.id
_entity.type
_entity.pdbx_description
1 polymer ?
#
loop_
_entity_poly.entity_id
_entity_poly.type
_entity_poly.pdbx_seq_one_letter_code
_entity_poly.pdbx_strand_id
1 'polypeptide(L)'
;MARHYLIYYNGTQSRLDGTWSFYCAITSVELVGIIINYFGLFFTTYLLLKTNAYHFNIRMIWGFIGVEYFTQLTDRTAQIFLIFNHEEDGQAFLATSLIRCLLYFIVSLLLPAIVVERLCACFYLKDYERKKRSHISFLILLTITSTGFLLSLEYHRVDSTVVLHISMLVINLIASVMNLMIEKYNYRKLRESTNLNKSRRGYSLAERFQISENLRTCLVWFSHYDSVLSPHGTMAKRNQAALSKGKRTVFK
;
A
#
# COMPACT_ATOMS: atom_id res chain seq x y z
N MET A 1 -10.93 6.83 37.89
CA MET A 1 -11.46 6.93 36.52
C MET A 1 -10.88 5.74 35.75
N ALA A 2 -11.60 4.61 35.74
CA ALA A 2 -11.12 3.37 35.15
C ALA A 2 -11.04 3.56 33.63
N ARG A 3 -9.83 3.56 33.06
CA ARG A 3 -9.66 3.49 31.61
C ARG A 3 -10.09 2.08 31.21
N HIS A 4 -11.26 1.96 30.59
CA HIS A 4 -11.69 0.72 29.97
C HIS A 4 -10.74 0.39 28.81
N TYR A 5 -9.68 -0.36 29.07
CA TYR A 5 -8.87 -1.00 28.03
C TYR A 5 -9.59 -2.25 27.52
N LEU A 6 -10.83 -2.10 27.04
CA LEU A 6 -11.61 -3.15 26.39
C LEU A 6 -11.25 -3.31 24.89
N ILE A 7 -10.26 -2.56 24.41
CA ILE A 7 -9.81 -2.57 23.01
C ILE A 7 -8.58 -3.48 22.82
N TYR A 8 -7.93 -3.93 23.90
CA TYR A 8 -6.74 -4.78 23.86
C TYR A 8 -7.03 -6.12 24.54
N TYR A 9 -6.46 -7.19 23.97
CA TYR A 9 -6.41 -8.46 24.67
C TYR A 9 -5.57 -8.30 25.94
N ASN A 10 -6.20 -8.47 27.10
CA ASN A 10 -5.56 -8.30 28.40
C ASN A 10 -5.02 -9.66 28.88
N GLY A 11 -3.71 -9.78 29.06
CA GLY A 11 -3.05 -11.01 29.49
C GLY A 11 -3.41 -11.39 30.92
N THR A 12 -3.77 -10.43 31.76
CA THR A 12 -4.30 -10.68 33.12
C THR A 12 -5.69 -11.32 33.05
N GLN A 13 -6.59 -10.78 32.21
CA GLN A 13 -7.92 -11.36 32.01
C GLN A 13 -7.85 -12.77 31.42
N SER A 14 -6.96 -12.98 30.44
CA SER A 14 -6.70 -14.29 29.83
C SER A 14 -6.33 -15.37 30.85
N ARG A 15 -5.52 -15.01 31.85
CA ARG A 15 -5.13 -15.91 32.95
C ARG A 15 -6.29 -16.22 33.88
N LEU A 16 -7.13 -15.23 34.16
CA LEU A 16 -8.34 -15.40 34.98
C LEU A 16 -9.35 -16.32 34.29
N ASP A 17 -9.52 -16.18 32.98
CA ASP A 17 -10.46 -16.98 32.18
C ASP A 17 -9.90 -18.36 31.78
N GLY A 18 -8.67 -18.69 32.17
CA GLY A 18 -8.00 -19.96 31.84
C GLY A 18 -7.61 -20.10 30.36
N THR A 19 -7.66 -19.03 29.58
CA THR A 19 -7.36 -19.03 28.13
C THR A 19 -5.89 -18.73 27.81
N TRP A 20 -5.06 -18.50 28.83
CA TRP A 20 -3.65 -18.12 28.68
C TRP A 20 -2.81 -19.09 27.82
N SER A 21 -2.96 -20.40 28.02
CA SER A 21 -2.22 -21.40 27.23
C SER A 21 -2.54 -21.31 25.73
N PHE A 22 -3.80 -21.03 25.40
CA PHE A 22 -4.23 -20.83 24.02
C PHE A 22 -3.66 -19.53 23.43
N TYR A 23 -3.65 -18.45 24.21
CA TYR A 23 -3.00 -17.20 23.82
C TYR A 23 -1.51 -17.40 23.53
N CYS A 24 -0.77 -18.06 24.42
CA CYS A 24 0.65 -18.35 24.22
C CYS A 24 0.91 -19.15 22.93
N ALA A 25 0.05 -20.12 22.61
CA ALA A 25 0.15 -20.89 21.37
C ALA A 25 -0.05 -20.00 20.14
N ILE A 26 -1.09 -19.15 20.13
CA ILE A 26 -1.33 -18.19 19.03
C ILE A 26 -0.17 -17.22 18.89
N THR A 27 0.31 -16.63 19.99
CA THR A 27 1.42 -15.67 19.96
C THR A 27 2.71 -16.31 19.46
N SER A 28 2.95 -17.59 19.78
CA SER A 28 4.11 -18.32 19.24
C SER A 28 4.04 -18.46 17.72
N VAL A 29 2.86 -18.80 17.19
CA VAL A 29 2.62 -18.85 15.73
C VAL A 29 2.77 -17.45 15.11
N GLU A 30 2.26 -16.41 15.77
CA GLU A 30 2.39 -15.02 15.35
C GLU A 30 3.86 -14.59 15.26
N LEU A 31 4.70 -14.91 16.25
CA LEU A 31 6.13 -14.58 16.25
C LEU A 31 6.88 -15.26 15.10
N VAL A 32 6.60 -16.53 14.81
CA VAL A 32 7.15 -17.20 13.63
C VAL A 32 6.73 -16.48 12.35
N GLY A 33 5.45 -16.09 12.26
CA GLY A 33 4.94 -15.26 11.16
C GLY A 33 5.65 -13.92 11.02
N ILE A 34 5.92 -13.22 12.13
CA ILE A 34 6.66 -11.95 12.13
C ILE A 34 8.08 -12.13 11.59
N ILE A 35 8.79 -13.19 12.00
CA ILE A 35 10.14 -13.49 11.50
C ILE A 35 10.12 -13.71 9.98
N ILE A 36 9.17 -14.53 9.48
CA ILE A 36 9.01 -14.76 8.04
C ILE A 36 8.73 -13.45 7.30
N ASN A 37 7.89 -12.58 7.86
CA ASN A 37 7.56 -11.29 7.25
C ASN A 37 8.76 -10.32 7.21
N TYR A 38 9.66 -10.35 8.20
CA TYR A 38 10.92 -9.60 8.09
C TYR A 38 11.75 -10.04 6.88
N PHE A 39 11.93 -11.35 6.67
CA PHE A 39 12.63 -11.86 5.49
C PHE A 39 11.95 -11.43 4.18
N GLY A 40 10.62 -11.54 4.10
CA GLY A 40 9.84 -11.10 2.96
C GLY A 40 9.97 -9.61 2.68
N LEU A 41 9.98 -8.79 3.72
CA LEU A 41 10.16 -7.35 3.64
C LEU A 41 11.56 -6.99 3.13
N PHE A 42 12.62 -7.55 3.71
CA PHE A 42 13.98 -7.29 3.25
C PHE A 42 14.18 -7.69 1.79
N PHE A 43 13.67 -8.87 1.41
CA PHE A 43 13.72 -9.34 0.03
C PHE A 43 12.97 -8.39 -0.93
N THR A 44 11.76 -7.97 -0.56
CA THR A 44 10.93 -7.07 -1.38
C THR A 44 11.57 -5.68 -1.53
N THR A 45 12.06 -5.10 -0.43
CA THR A 45 12.77 -3.81 -0.46
C THR A 45 14.04 -3.91 -1.29
N TYR A 46 14.81 -5.00 -1.18
CA TYR A 46 15.96 -5.25 -2.04
C TYR A 46 15.59 -5.27 -3.54
N LEU A 47 14.52 -5.99 -3.90
CA LEU A 47 14.02 -6.01 -5.28
C LEU A 47 13.56 -4.65 -5.77
N LEU A 48 12.85 -3.87 -4.94
CA LEU A 48 12.40 -2.52 -5.28
C LEU A 48 13.57 -1.58 -5.56
N LEU A 49 14.64 -1.65 -4.75
CA LEU A 49 15.85 -0.87 -4.95
C LEU A 49 16.61 -1.29 -6.21
N LYS A 50 16.64 -2.58 -6.52
CA LYS A 50 17.40 -3.11 -7.67
C LYS A 50 16.71 -2.87 -9.01
N THR A 51 15.38 -2.99 -9.07
CA THR A 51 14.67 -3.12 -10.35
C THR A 51 14.32 -1.78 -11.02
N ASN A 52 14.39 -0.65 -10.32
CA ASN A 52 14.03 0.69 -10.85
C ASN A 52 12.79 0.65 -11.77
N ALA A 53 11.78 -0.15 -11.37
CA ALA A 53 10.64 -0.47 -12.21
C ALA A 53 9.60 0.66 -12.28
N TYR A 54 9.64 1.57 -11.30
CA TYR A 54 8.70 2.67 -11.13
C TYR A 54 9.43 4.01 -11.09
N HIS A 55 8.72 5.05 -11.51
CA HIS A 55 9.17 6.42 -11.42
C HIS A 55 9.28 6.87 -9.95
N PHE A 56 9.93 8.01 -9.75
CA PHE A 56 10.35 8.49 -8.43
C PHE A 56 9.22 8.58 -7.38
N ASN A 57 8.10 9.23 -7.70
CA ASN A 57 7.00 9.47 -6.75
C ASN A 57 6.38 8.16 -6.21
N ILE A 58 6.07 7.19 -7.08
CA ILE A 58 5.60 5.87 -6.61
C ILE A 58 6.68 5.10 -5.87
N ARG A 59 7.94 5.19 -6.29
CA ARG A 59 9.03 4.53 -5.58
C ARG A 59 9.18 5.09 -4.15
N MET A 60 8.96 6.39 -3.95
CA MET A 60 8.92 6.99 -2.62
C MET A 60 7.76 6.43 -1.79
N ILE A 61 6.57 6.26 -2.38
CA ILE A 61 5.41 5.66 -1.69
C ILE A 61 5.70 4.19 -1.33
N TRP A 62 6.26 3.37 -2.24
CA TRP A 62 6.68 1.99 -1.95
C TRP A 62 7.77 1.92 -0.87
N GLY A 63 8.75 2.82 -0.90
CA GLY A 63 9.77 2.90 0.13
C GLY A 63 9.18 3.22 1.50
N PHE A 64 8.23 4.16 1.54
CA PHE A 64 7.50 4.50 2.76
C PHE A 64 6.69 3.31 3.30
N ILE A 65 5.97 2.57 2.45
CA ILE A 65 5.28 1.33 2.84
C ILE A 65 6.26 0.32 3.47
N GLY A 66 7.46 0.18 2.90
CA GLY A 66 8.46 -0.73 3.47
C GLY A 66 8.90 -0.34 4.88
N VAL A 67 9.12 0.96 5.13
CA VAL A 67 9.50 1.47 6.46
C VAL A 67 8.34 1.37 7.46
N GLU A 68 7.14 1.70 7.00
CA GLU A 68 5.90 1.59 7.76
C GLU A 68 5.68 0.14 8.21
N TYR A 69 5.77 -0.83 7.30
CA TYR A 69 5.60 -2.25 7.61
C TYR A 69 6.68 -2.80 8.55
N PHE A 70 7.95 -2.38 8.35
CA PHE A 70 9.03 -2.69 9.31
C PHE A 70 8.67 -2.23 10.72
N THR A 71 8.15 -1.01 10.83
CA THR A 71 7.76 -0.41 12.12
C THR A 71 6.60 -1.17 12.74
N GLN A 72 5.60 -1.61 11.96
CA GLN A 72 4.50 -2.44 12.47
C GLN A 72 4.98 -3.78 13.06
N LEU A 73 5.91 -4.45 12.37
CA LEU A 73 6.47 -5.71 12.86
C LEU A 73 7.23 -5.50 14.18
N THR A 74 8.03 -4.43 14.25
CA THR A 74 8.82 -4.09 15.43
C THR A 74 7.92 -3.73 16.62
N ASP A 75 6.92 -2.87 16.37
CA ASP A 75 5.93 -2.46 17.37
C ASP A 75 5.15 -3.66 17.92
N ARG A 76 4.74 -4.59 17.04
CA ARG A 76 4.04 -5.80 17.48
C ARG A 76 4.92 -6.71 18.34
N THR A 77 6.19 -6.88 17.98
CA THR A 77 7.15 -7.62 18.83
C THR A 77 7.31 -6.95 20.19
N ALA A 78 7.37 -5.62 20.25
CA ALA A 78 7.43 -4.87 21.50
C ALA A 78 6.16 -5.07 22.36
N GLN A 79 4.97 -5.00 21.78
CA GLN A 79 3.71 -5.27 22.49
C GLN A 79 3.66 -6.67 23.08
N ILE A 80 4.09 -7.69 22.32
CA ILE A 80 4.16 -9.07 22.81
C ILE A 80 5.11 -9.15 24.01
N PHE A 81 6.29 -8.54 23.92
CA PHE A 81 7.23 -8.51 25.04
C PHE A 81 6.63 -7.85 26.29
N LEU A 82 5.93 -6.72 26.14
CA LEU A 82 5.29 -6.02 27.26
C LEU A 82 4.18 -6.85 27.92
N ILE A 83 3.36 -7.55 27.13
CA ILE A 83 2.30 -8.44 27.63
C ILE A 83 2.90 -9.59 28.47
N PHE A 84 3.96 -10.22 27.98
CA PHE A 84 4.61 -11.32 28.70
C PHE A 84 5.31 -10.86 29.98
N ASN A 85 5.75 -9.59 30.05
CA ASN A 85 6.31 -8.99 31.26
C ASN A 85 5.27 -8.32 32.18
N HIS A 86 3.97 -8.45 31.88
CA HIS A 86 2.89 -7.85 32.68
C HIS A 86 2.92 -6.30 32.73
N GLU A 87 3.44 -5.65 31.69
CA GLU A 87 3.56 -4.18 31.61
C GLU A 87 2.45 -3.53 30.75
N GLU A 88 1.28 -4.17 30.67
CA GLU A 88 0.15 -3.76 29.83
C GLU A 88 -0.45 -2.41 30.24
N ASP A 89 -0.39 -2.06 31.52
CA ASP A 89 -0.88 -0.78 32.06
C ASP A 89 0.17 0.36 31.94
N GLY A 90 1.35 0.06 31.41
CA GLY A 90 2.48 0.98 31.31
C GLY A 90 2.32 2.04 30.21
N GLN A 91 3.05 3.16 30.36
CA GLN A 91 3.15 4.20 29.32
C GLN A 91 3.74 3.65 28.01
N ALA A 92 4.64 2.67 28.11
CA ALA A 92 5.22 2.00 26.94
C ALA A 92 4.15 1.26 26.13
N PHE A 93 3.24 0.54 26.78
CA PHE A 93 2.14 -0.15 26.11
C PHE A 93 1.19 0.85 25.42
N LEU A 94 0.85 1.96 26.09
CA LEU A 94 0.06 3.03 25.48
C LEU A 94 0.75 3.65 24.25
N ALA A 95 2.06 3.90 24.33
CA ALA A 95 2.83 4.45 23.21
C ALA A 95 2.86 3.49 22.01
N THR A 96 3.14 2.21 22.24
CA THR A 96 3.09 1.18 21.17
C THR A 96 1.69 1.06 20.57
N SER A 97 0.64 1.14 21.38
CA SER A 97 -0.73 1.15 20.88
C SER A 97 -1.03 2.34 19.97
N LEU A 98 -0.60 3.55 20.36
CA LEU A 98 -0.73 4.75 19.52
C LEU A 98 0.03 4.61 18.21
N ILE A 99 1.27 4.11 18.26
CA ILE A 99 2.07 3.85 17.06
C ILE A 99 1.36 2.85 16.14
N ARG A 100 0.88 1.73 16.70
CA ARG A 100 0.15 0.71 15.95
C ARG A 100 -1.09 1.26 15.25
N CYS A 101 -1.86 2.08 15.96
CA CYS A 101 -3.07 2.68 15.44
C CYS A 101 -2.77 3.70 14.32
N LEU A 102 -1.75 4.55 14.51
CA LEU A 102 -1.22 5.44 13.47
C LEU A 102 -0.86 4.67 12.19
N LEU A 103 -0.08 3.60 12.33
CA LEU A 103 0.40 2.78 11.21
C LEU A 103 -0.77 2.08 10.50
N TYR A 104 -1.74 1.55 11.25
CA TYR A 104 -2.95 0.95 10.70
C TYR A 104 -3.75 1.93 9.82
N PHE A 105 -3.94 3.17 10.28
CA PHE A 105 -4.64 4.18 9.48
C PHE A 105 -3.81 4.65 8.27
N ILE A 106 -2.49 4.74 8.38
CA ILE A 106 -1.61 5.01 7.24
C ILE A 106 -1.79 3.95 6.15
N VAL A 107 -1.76 2.66 6.51
CA VAL A 107 -1.99 1.56 5.56
C VAL A 107 -3.38 1.64 4.95
N SER A 108 -4.39 1.96 5.77
CA SER A 108 -5.78 2.12 5.30
C SER A 108 -5.94 3.28 4.30
N LEU A 109 -5.08 4.29 4.33
CA LEU A 109 -5.11 5.44 3.41
C LEU A 109 -4.18 5.27 2.19
N LEU A 110 -3.48 4.14 2.09
CA LEU A 110 -2.47 3.92 1.07
C LEU A 110 -3.05 3.76 -0.34
N LEU A 111 -4.17 3.04 -0.48
CA LEU A 111 -4.85 2.91 -1.76
C LEU A 111 -5.32 4.29 -2.28
N PRO A 112 -6.02 5.12 -1.49
CA PRO A 112 -6.28 6.51 -1.84
C PRO A 112 -5.03 7.29 -2.26
N ALA A 113 -3.92 7.16 -1.52
CA ALA A 113 -2.67 7.84 -1.83
C ALA A 113 -2.11 7.46 -3.21
N ILE A 114 -2.11 6.15 -3.54
CA ILE A 114 -1.69 5.65 -4.85
C ILE A 114 -2.63 6.20 -5.93
N VAL A 115 -3.94 6.20 -5.71
CA VAL A 115 -4.93 6.73 -6.67
C VAL A 115 -4.71 8.21 -6.95
N VAL A 116 -4.49 9.04 -5.93
CA VAL A 116 -4.18 10.46 -6.09
C VAL A 116 -2.92 10.66 -6.91
N GLU A 117 -1.86 9.91 -6.60
CA GLU A 117 -0.61 9.96 -7.37
C GLU A 117 -0.86 9.57 -8.84
N ARG A 118 -1.64 8.51 -9.10
CA ARG A 118 -2.02 8.07 -10.45
C ARG A 118 -2.83 9.12 -11.20
N LEU A 119 -3.74 9.83 -10.54
CA LEU A 119 -4.48 10.93 -11.13
C LEU A 119 -3.54 12.06 -11.56
N CYS A 120 -2.57 12.41 -10.71
CA CYS A 120 -1.53 13.38 -11.06
C CYS A 120 -0.71 12.93 -12.28
N ALA A 121 -0.28 11.66 -12.32
CA ALA A 121 0.46 11.11 -13.45
C ALA A 121 -0.36 11.14 -14.75
N CYS A 122 -1.68 10.91 -14.68
CA CYS A 122 -2.58 11.01 -15.84
C CYS A 122 -2.76 12.46 -16.29
N PHE A 123 -2.93 13.39 -15.34
CA PHE A 123 -3.11 14.81 -15.63
C PHE A 123 -1.86 15.43 -16.29
N TYR A 124 -0.67 15.09 -15.77
CA TYR A 124 0.62 15.58 -16.25
C TYR A 124 1.29 14.69 -17.30
N LEU A 125 0.54 13.83 -18.00
CA LEU A 125 1.07 12.80 -18.89
C LEU A 125 2.18 13.27 -19.86
N LYS A 126 2.08 14.51 -20.37
CA LYS A 126 3.02 15.06 -21.36
C LYS A 126 4.43 15.31 -20.81
N ASP A 127 4.56 15.67 -19.54
CA ASP A 127 5.81 16.13 -18.94
C ASP A 127 6.08 15.57 -17.54
N TYR A 128 5.33 14.54 -17.13
CA TYR A 128 5.47 13.90 -15.81
C TYR A 128 6.89 13.34 -15.59
N GLU A 129 7.44 12.62 -16.57
CA GLU A 129 8.81 12.08 -16.48
C GLU A 129 9.89 13.16 -16.64
N ARG A 130 9.60 14.24 -17.37
CA ARG A 130 10.60 15.28 -17.69
C ARG A 130 10.88 16.20 -16.52
N LYS A 131 9.88 16.47 -15.68
CA LYS A 131 10.02 17.32 -14.49
C LYS A 131 9.87 16.45 -13.25
N LYS A 132 10.94 16.37 -12.46
CA LYS A 132 10.93 15.66 -11.17
C LYS A 132 10.02 16.40 -10.18
N ARG A 133 8.75 16.02 -10.14
CA ARG A 133 7.72 16.58 -9.25
C ARG A 133 7.71 15.85 -7.90
N SER A 134 8.84 15.81 -7.21
CA SER A 134 9.00 15.11 -5.92
C SER A 134 8.06 15.64 -4.82
N HIS A 135 7.60 16.89 -4.95
CA HIS A 135 6.62 17.48 -4.05
C HIS A 135 5.30 16.71 -4.04
N ILE A 136 4.90 16.04 -5.14
CA ILE A 136 3.65 15.27 -5.20
C ILE A 136 3.68 14.14 -4.17
N SER A 137 4.70 13.27 -4.24
CA SER A 137 4.83 12.17 -3.28
C SER A 137 5.00 12.70 -1.85
N PHE A 138 5.76 13.78 -1.66
CA PHE A 138 5.96 14.35 -0.33
C PHE A 138 4.65 14.86 0.30
N LEU A 139 3.84 15.62 -0.45
CA LEU A 139 2.55 16.13 0.02
C LEU A 139 1.57 14.99 0.30
N ILE A 140 1.55 13.95 -0.53
CA ILE A 140 0.73 12.76 -0.32
C ILE A 140 1.12 12.05 0.99
N LEU A 141 2.42 11.78 1.17
CA LEU A 141 2.93 11.13 2.37
C LEU A 141 2.67 11.97 3.64
N LEU A 142 2.90 13.27 3.57
CA LEU A 142 2.59 14.19 4.68
C LEU A 142 1.11 14.15 5.04
N THR A 143 0.23 14.11 4.04
CA THR A 143 -1.23 14.09 4.25
C THR A 143 -1.68 12.79 4.90
N ILE A 144 -1.24 11.63 4.40
CA ILE A 144 -1.63 10.35 5.00
C ILE A 144 -1.06 10.16 6.41
N THR A 145 0.18 10.62 6.66
CA THR A 145 0.78 10.53 8.01
C THR A 145 0.07 11.45 9.00
N SER A 146 -0.22 12.69 8.61
CA SER A 146 -0.93 13.64 9.47
C SER A 146 -2.36 13.17 9.76
N THR A 147 -3.05 12.64 8.74
CA THR A 147 -4.41 12.10 8.90
C THR A 147 -4.40 10.85 9.77
N GLY A 148 -3.46 9.92 9.55
CA GLY A 148 -3.30 8.73 10.39
C GLY A 148 -3.02 9.06 11.85
N PHE A 149 -2.23 10.11 12.11
CA PHE A 149 -1.96 10.58 13.47
C PHE A 149 -3.20 11.13 14.16
N LEU A 150 -3.97 11.99 13.48
CA LEU A 150 -5.22 12.51 14.03
C LEU A 150 -6.23 11.39 14.30
N LEU A 151 -6.40 10.47 13.34
CA LEU A 151 -7.29 9.31 13.51
C LEU A 151 -6.85 8.39 14.63
N SER A 152 -5.54 8.20 14.83
CA SER A 152 -4.99 7.43 15.95
C SER A 152 -5.32 8.05 17.31
N LEU A 153 -5.26 9.37 17.42
CA LEU A 153 -5.65 10.07 18.65
C LEU A 153 -7.14 9.93 18.91
N GLU A 154 -7.97 10.11 17.88
CA GLU A 154 -9.43 9.95 17.99
C GLU A 154 -9.82 8.51 18.33
N TYR A 155 -9.14 7.51 17.77
CA TYR A 155 -9.38 6.10 18.08
C TYR A 155 -9.29 5.78 19.58
N HIS A 156 -8.38 6.42 20.30
CA HIS A 156 -8.21 6.23 21.75
C HIS A 156 -9.13 7.11 22.61
N ARG A 157 -9.89 8.03 21.98
CA ARG A 157 -10.84 8.93 22.66
C ARG A 157 -12.29 8.50 22.53
N VAL A 158 -12.64 7.83 21.43
CA VAL A 158 -14.02 7.43 21.15
C VAL A 158 -14.40 6.14 21.87
N ASP A 159 -15.63 6.09 22.37
CA ASP A 159 -16.17 4.87 23.00
C ASP A 159 -16.43 3.75 21.99
N SER A 160 -16.69 4.10 20.73
CA SER A 160 -16.93 3.16 19.63
C SER A 160 -16.07 3.45 18.42
N THR A 161 -15.25 2.47 18.03
CA THR A 161 -14.34 2.55 16.88
C THR A 161 -15.01 2.17 15.56
N VAL A 162 -16.26 1.67 15.60
CA VAL A 162 -16.98 1.15 14.42
C VAL A 162 -17.13 2.22 13.34
N VAL A 163 -17.45 3.45 13.73
CA VAL A 163 -17.64 4.57 12.79
C VAL A 163 -16.35 4.84 12.02
N LEU A 164 -15.19 4.88 12.69
CA LEU A 164 -13.89 5.12 12.05
C LEU A 164 -13.57 4.05 11.00
N HIS A 165 -13.83 2.76 11.31
CA HIS A 165 -13.58 1.67 10.38
C HIS A 165 -14.53 1.69 9.18
N ILE A 166 -15.82 1.99 9.39
CA ILE A 166 -16.79 2.14 8.30
C ILE A 166 -16.39 3.30 7.39
N SER A 167 -15.97 4.44 7.95
CA SER A 167 -15.49 5.57 7.16
C SER A 167 -14.28 5.20 6.30
N MET A 168 -13.30 4.48 6.86
CA MET A 168 -12.14 4.00 6.09
C MET A 168 -12.53 3.02 4.99
N LEU A 169 -13.49 2.13 5.25
CA LEU A 169 -14.00 1.20 4.24
C LEU A 169 -14.63 1.96 3.06
N VAL A 170 -15.47 2.96 3.33
CA VAL A 170 -16.10 3.79 2.30
C VAL A 170 -15.05 4.54 1.46
N ILE A 171 -14.05 5.14 2.10
CA ILE A 171 -12.96 5.84 1.41
C ILE A 171 -12.19 4.87 0.48
N ASN A 172 -11.88 3.67 0.96
CA ASN A 172 -11.19 2.66 0.16
C ASN A 172 -12.05 2.15 -1.01
N LEU A 173 -13.36 2.02 -0.82
CA LEU A 173 -14.28 1.65 -1.90
C LEU A 173 -14.29 2.72 -3.00
N ILE A 174 -14.36 4.00 -2.63
CA ILE A 174 -14.28 5.12 -3.58
C ILE A 174 -12.94 5.10 -4.32
N ALA A 175 -11.83 4.91 -3.60
CA ALA A 175 -10.50 4.82 -4.20
C ALA A 175 -10.38 3.64 -5.19
N SER A 176 -10.95 2.48 -4.85
CA SER A 176 -10.99 1.31 -5.73
C SER A 176 -11.75 1.58 -7.04
N VAL A 177 -12.94 2.21 -6.95
CA VAL A 177 -13.70 2.62 -8.14
C VAL A 177 -12.92 3.63 -8.99
N MET A 178 -12.27 4.60 -8.36
CA MET A 178 -11.42 5.56 -9.06
C MET A 178 -10.23 4.88 -9.75
N ASN A 179 -9.59 3.91 -9.10
CA ASN A 179 -8.50 3.13 -9.69
C ASN A 179 -8.94 2.40 -10.97
N LEU A 180 -10.14 1.79 -10.96
CA LEU A 180 -10.73 1.15 -12.15
C LEU A 180 -11.00 2.17 -13.28
N MET A 181 -11.48 3.37 -12.93
CA MET A 181 -11.68 4.44 -13.92
C MET A 181 -10.37 4.90 -14.54
N ILE A 182 -9.31 5.05 -13.73
CA ILE A 182 -7.96 5.41 -14.19
C ILE A 182 -7.40 4.32 -15.11
N GLU A 183 -7.57 3.05 -14.74
CA GLU A 183 -7.14 1.92 -15.57
C GLU A 183 -7.81 1.96 -16.94
N LYS A 184 -9.14 2.08 -16.96
CA LYS A 184 -9.94 2.18 -18.19
C LYS A 184 -9.52 3.38 -19.05
N TYR A 185 -9.20 4.51 -18.42
CA TYR A 185 -8.68 5.69 -19.11
C TYR A 185 -7.31 5.43 -19.75
N ASN A 186 -6.36 4.87 -18.99
CA ASN A 186 -5.01 4.57 -19.49
C ASN A 186 -5.04 3.50 -20.59
N TYR A 187 -5.93 2.52 -20.51
CA TYR A 187 -6.10 1.51 -21.55
C TYR A 187 -6.60 2.12 -22.88
N ARG A 188 -7.58 3.03 -22.82
CA ARG A 188 -8.03 3.79 -24.00
C ARG A 188 -6.88 4.57 -24.61
N LYS A 189 -6.09 5.25 -23.79
CA LYS A 189 -4.90 6.01 -24.23
C LYS A 189 -3.82 5.13 -24.85
N LEU A 190 -3.59 3.94 -24.31
CA LEU A 190 -2.67 2.97 -24.89
C LEU A 190 -3.12 2.56 -26.30
N ARG A 191 -4.41 2.23 -26.47
CA ARG A 191 -4.98 1.85 -27.77
C ARG A 191 -4.86 2.96 -28.81
N GLU A 192 -5.12 4.21 -28.42
CA GLU A 192 -4.89 5.38 -29.27
C GLU A 192 -3.41 5.48 -29.67
N SER A 193 -2.48 5.33 -28.72
CA SER A 193 -1.05 5.45 -29.01
C SER A 193 -0.52 4.39 -29.99
N THR A 194 -1.06 3.17 -29.94
CA THR A 194 -0.61 2.06 -30.79
C THR A 194 -1.25 2.10 -32.18
N ASN A 195 -2.47 2.63 -32.31
CA ASN A 195 -3.18 2.67 -33.59
C ASN A 195 -2.90 3.98 -34.34
N LEU A 196 -1.76 4.02 -35.03
CA LEU A 196 -1.27 5.18 -35.80
C LEU A 196 -2.27 5.69 -36.84
N ASN A 197 -3.10 4.82 -37.43
CA ASN A 197 -4.11 5.20 -38.44
C ASN A 197 -5.36 5.87 -37.84
N LYS A 198 -5.60 5.76 -36.53
CA LYS A 198 -6.76 6.38 -35.84
C LYS A 198 -6.40 7.54 -34.93
N SER A 199 -5.14 7.64 -34.50
CA SER A 199 -4.71 8.71 -33.61
C SER A 199 -4.36 9.97 -34.38
N ARG A 200 -5.15 11.04 -34.19
CA ARG A 200 -4.80 12.39 -34.67
C ARG A 200 -3.63 13.03 -33.92
N ARG A 201 -3.17 12.42 -32.82
CA ARG A 201 -2.09 12.91 -31.96
C ARG A 201 -0.87 11.98 -32.04
N GLY A 202 0.31 12.56 -32.26
CA GLY A 202 1.57 11.88 -32.06
C GLY A 202 1.85 11.67 -30.57
N TYR A 203 2.00 10.42 -30.15
CA TYR A 203 2.45 10.08 -28.79
C TYR A 203 3.96 9.82 -28.81
N SER A 204 4.68 10.54 -27.96
CA SER A 204 6.10 10.32 -27.72
C SER A 204 6.37 8.98 -27.01
N LEU A 205 7.61 8.50 -27.08
CA LEU A 205 8.03 7.28 -26.42
C LEU A 205 7.84 7.36 -24.90
N ALA A 206 8.20 8.50 -24.29
CA ALA A 206 8.02 8.77 -22.87
C ALA A 206 6.54 8.68 -22.42
N GLU A 207 5.62 9.26 -23.20
CA GLU A 207 4.17 9.16 -22.89
C GLU A 207 3.67 7.71 -22.92
N ARG A 208 4.16 6.89 -23.86
CA ARG A 208 3.79 5.47 -23.93
C ARG A 208 4.35 4.66 -22.76
N PHE A 209 5.59 4.95 -22.35
CA PHE A 209 6.17 4.36 -21.15
C PHE A 209 5.37 4.72 -19.89
N GLN A 210 5.01 5.98 -19.72
CA GLN A 210 4.18 6.45 -18.61
C GLN A 210 2.80 5.77 -18.58
N ILE A 211 2.12 5.64 -19.73
CA ILE A 211 0.83 4.93 -19.82
C ILE A 211 0.99 3.46 -19.42
N SER A 212 2.05 2.79 -19.90
CA SER A 212 2.32 1.40 -19.55
C SER A 212 2.64 1.22 -18.07
N GLU A 213 3.32 2.20 -17.45
CA GLU A 213 3.62 2.20 -16.03
C GLU A 213 2.35 2.44 -15.18
N ASN A 214 1.51 3.40 -15.57
CA ASN A 214 0.21 3.66 -14.94
C ASN A 214 -0.65 2.40 -14.94
N LEU A 215 -0.76 1.72 -16.09
CA LEU A 215 -1.52 0.48 -16.20
C LEU A 215 -0.95 -0.62 -15.30
N ARG A 216 0.37 -0.79 -15.26
CA ARG A 216 1.02 -1.77 -14.37
C ARG A 216 0.73 -1.49 -12.90
N THR A 217 0.74 -0.23 -12.49
CA THR A 217 0.48 0.18 -11.11
C THR A 217 -0.97 -0.08 -10.71
N CYS A 218 -1.92 0.10 -11.63
CA CYS A 218 -3.32 -0.29 -11.43
C CYS A 218 -3.51 -1.82 -11.40
N LEU A 219 -2.82 -2.56 -12.29
CA LEU A 219 -2.92 -4.02 -12.45
C LEU A 219 -2.28 -4.84 -11.34
N VAL A 220 -1.33 -4.27 -10.56
CA VAL A 220 -0.76 -4.93 -9.36
C VAL A 220 -1.87 -5.33 -8.37
N TRP A 221 -3.05 -4.71 -8.45
CA TRP A 221 -4.22 -5.04 -7.63
C TRP A 221 -5.14 -6.14 -8.23
N PHE A 222 -5.04 -6.43 -9.53
CA PHE A 222 -5.96 -7.34 -10.24
C PHE A 222 -5.28 -8.56 -10.89
N SER A 223 -3.97 -8.76 -10.70
CA SER A 223 -3.22 -9.88 -11.28
C SER A 223 -3.74 -11.28 -10.91
N HIS A 224 -4.68 -11.41 -9.95
CA HIS A 224 -5.36 -12.67 -9.65
C HIS A 224 -6.69 -12.89 -10.39
N TYR A 225 -7.32 -11.85 -10.95
CA TYR A 225 -8.63 -11.97 -11.62
C TYR A 225 -8.52 -12.22 -13.13
N ASP A 226 -7.40 -11.81 -13.76
CA ASP A 226 -7.20 -11.88 -15.21
C ASP A 226 -6.88 -13.29 -15.75
N SER A 227 -6.63 -14.29 -14.90
CA SER A 227 -6.39 -15.66 -15.36
C SER A 227 -7.65 -16.47 -15.64
N VAL A 228 -8.84 -16.00 -15.24
CA VAL A 228 -10.07 -16.82 -15.30
C VAL A 228 -11.14 -16.27 -16.24
N LEU A 229 -11.14 -14.98 -16.60
CA LEU A 229 -12.32 -14.39 -17.26
C LEU A 229 -12.08 -13.45 -18.44
N SER A 230 -10.87 -13.32 -18.99
CA SER A 230 -10.68 -12.41 -20.11
C SER A 230 -9.75 -12.91 -21.22
N PRO A 231 -10.19 -12.93 -22.50
CA PRO A 231 -9.28 -13.07 -23.64
C PRO A 231 -8.27 -11.89 -23.77
N HIS A 232 -8.37 -10.88 -22.89
CA HIS A 232 -7.45 -9.72 -22.83
C HIS A 232 -6.10 -10.00 -22.16
N GLY A 233 -5.96 -11.01 -21.28
CA GLY A 233 -4.67 -11.37 -20.68
C GLY A 233 -3.63 -11.85 -21.71
N THR A 234 -4.11 -12.48 -22.79
CA THR A 234 -3.28 -12.97 -23.90
C THR A 234 -2.71 -11.83 -24.75
N MET A 235 -3.42 -10.70 -24.83
CA MET A 235 -3.01 -9.54 -25.64
C MET A 235 -2.00 -8.66 -24.90
N ALA A 236 -2.14 -8.49 -23.58
CA ALA A 236 -1.15 -7.83 -22.73
C ALA A 236 0.18 -8.61 -22.70
N LYS A 237 0.13 -9.95 -22.59
CA LYS A 237 1.31 -10.83 -22.72
C LYS A 237 1.95 -10.74 -24.11
N ARG A 238 1.15 -10.70 -25.20
CA ARG A 238 1.66 -10.52 -26.57
C ARG A 238 2.32 -9.15 -26.77
N ASN A 239 1.77 -8.07 -26.21
CA ASN A 239 2.34 -6.73 -26.33
C ASN A 239 3.60 -6.55 -25.48
N GLN A 240 3.67 -7.15 -24.29
CA GLN A 240 4.91 -7.22 -23.51
C GLN A 240 6.00 -8.05 -24.21
N ALA A 241 5.63 -9.16 -24.87
CA ALA A 241 6.55 -9.96 -25.68
C ALA A 241 7.01 -9.22 -26.96
N ALA A 242 6.18 -8.36 -27.55
CA ALA A 242 6.57 -7.51 -28.67
C ALA A 242 7.53 -6.38 -28.22
N LEU A 243 7.30 -5.79 -27.05
CA LEU A 243 8.18 -4.78 -26.45
C LEU A 243 9.54 -5.36 -26.01
N SER A 244 9.59 -6.62 -25.55
CA SER A 244 10.87 -7.29 -25.23
C SER A 244 11.66 -7.68 -26.49
N LYS A 245 10.98 -8.03 -27.59
CA LYS A 245 11.60 -8.25 -28.90
C LYS A 245 12.12 -6.94 -29.52
N GLY A 246 11.39 -5.83 -29.37
CA GLY A 246 11.84 -4.51 -29.82
C GLY A 246 13.10 -4.00 -29.10
N LYS A 247 13.35 -4.43 -27.84
CA LYS A 247 14.61 -4.13 -27.15
C LYS A 247 15.83 -4.89 -27.70
N ARG A 248 15.65 -6.04 -28.37
CA ARG A 248 16.76 -6.81 -28.97
C ARG A 248 17.20 -6.26 -30.33
N THR A 249 16.37 -5.49 -31.02
CA THR A 249 16.70 -4.90 -32.33
C THR A 249 17.34 -3.50 -32.24
N VAL A 250 17.38 -2.88 -31.05
CA VAL A 250 18.03 -1.58 -30.82
C VAL A 250 19.47 -1.73 -30.31
N PHE A 251 19.89 -2.95 -29.95
CA PHE A 251 21.28 -3.31 -29.66
C PHE A 251 21.78 -4.32 -30.71
N LYS A 252 21.89 -3.87 -31.95
CA LYS A 252 22.79 -4.39 -32.98
C LYS A 252 23.20 -3.24 -33.88
#